data_AF-A0A821YX31-F1
#
_entry.id   AF-A0A821YX31-F1
#
_cell.length_a   1.000
_cell.length_b   1.000
_cell.length_c   1.000
_cell.angle_alpha   90.00
_cell.angle_beta   90.00
_cell.angle_gamma   90.00
#
_symmetry.space_group_name_H-M   'P 1'
#
loop_
_entity.id
_entity.type
_entity.pdbx_description
1 polymer ?
#
loop_
_entity_poly.entity_id
_entity_poly.type
_entity_poly.pdbx_seq_one_letter_code
_entity_poly.pdbx_strand_id
1 'polypeptide(L)'
;MFYTIQQQLKIFLIIICCCFNFIIGGPDQLRLLEYLLNNKHKSIARPVQNDSHTLLVTINLALQQIISFDGKNEAISISGWMTIMWNDYSLKWKPEDFGDIQTIRI
;
A
#
# COMPACT_ATOMS: atom_id res chain seq x y z
N MET A 1 -36.25 -37.23 -7.92
CA MET A 1 -35.14 -37.10 -6.94
C MET A 1 -33.78 -37.03 -7.63
N PHE A 2 -33.40 -38.01 -8.45
CA PHE A 2 -32.11 -38.01 -9.18
C PHE A 2 -31.90 -36.79 -10.11
N TYR A 3 -32.91 -36.41 -10.90
CA TYR A 3 -32.84 -35.24 -11.80
C TYR A 3 -32.65 -33.91 -11.07
N THR A 4 -33.28 -33.74 -9.91
CA THR A 4 -33.14 -32.54 -9.08
C THR A 4 -31.71 -32.38 -8.56
N ILE A 5 -31.07 -33.49 -8.16
CA ILE A 5 -29.67 -33.50 -7.69
C ILE A 5 -28.71 -33.14 -8.83
N GLN A 6 -28.94 -33.67 -10.05
CA GLN A 6 -28.14 -33.35 -11.24
C GLN A 6 -28.24 -31.86 -11.63
N GLN A 7 -29.42 -31.25 -11.48
CA GLN A 7 -29.63 -29.83 -11.76
C GLN A 7 -28.92 -28.92 -10.74
N GLN A 8 -28.97 -29.28 -9.46
CA GLN A 8 -28.26 -28.56 -8.40
C GLN A 8 -26.73 -28.62 -8.58
N LEU A 9 -26.19 -29.79 -8.98
CA LEU A 9 -24.75 -29.97 -9.24
C LEU A 9 -24.26 -29.09 -10.40
N LYS A 10 -25.05 -28.96 -11.48
CA LYS A 10 -24.73 -28.10 -12.62
C LYS A 10 -24.71 -26.62 -12.25
N ILE A 11 -25.67 -26.15 -11.46
CA ILE A 11 -25.73 -24.77 -10.97
C ILE A 11 -24.50 -24.46 -10.12
N PHE A 12 -24.13 -25.37 -9.21
CA PHE A 12 -22.94 -25.23 -8.38
C PHE A 12 -21.65 -25.14 -9.21
N LEU A 13 -21.50 -25.96 -10.25
CA LEU A 13 -20.36 -25.91 -11.15
C LEU A 13 -20.29 -24.59 -11.96
N ILE A 14 -21.43 -24.06 -12.39
CA ILE A 14 -21.50 -22.75 -13.08
C ILE A 14 -21.06 -21.62 -12.12
N ILE A 15 -21.54 -21.63 -10.88
CA ILE A 15 -21.15 -20.63 -9.87
C ILE A 15 -19.64 -20.68 -9.60
N ILE A 16 -19.06 -21.88 -9.44
CA ILE A 16 -17.61 -22.04 -9.26
C ILE A 16 -16.84 -21.48 -10.46
N CYS A 17 -17.28 -21.76 -11.69
CA CYS A 17 -16.64 -21.27 -12.91
C CYS A 17 -16.71 -19.74 -13.03
N CYS A 18 -17.86 -19.13 -12.71
CA CYS A 18 -18.02 -17.67 -12.69
C CYS A 18 -17.14 -17.03 -11.61
N CYS A 19 -17.07 -17.62 -10.41
CA CYS A 19 -16.19 -17.14 -9.34
C CYS A 19 -14.71 -17.27 -9.71
N PHE A 20 -14.31 -18.30 -10.47
CA PHE A 20 -12.91 -18.50 -10.86
C PHE A 20 -12.36 -17.36 -11.74
N ASN A 21 -13.21 -16.77 -12.60
CA ASN A 21 -12.84 -15.62 -13.42
C ASN A 21 -12.60 -14.34 -12.59
N PHE A 22 -13.10 -14.29 -11.35
CA PHE A 22 -12.92 -13.16 -10.43
C PHE A 22 -11.68 -13.30 -9.52
N ILE A 23 -10.99 -14.45 -9.52
CA ILE A 23 -9.87 -14.72 -8.60
C ILE A 23 -8.52 -14.22 -9.13
N ILE A 24 -8.47 -13.65 -10.34
CA ILE A 24 -7.25 -13.01 -10.85
C ILE A 24 -7.08 -11.67 -10.10
N GLY A 25 -6.31 -11.68 -9.02
CA GLY A 25 -5.88 -10.47 -8.31
C GLY A 25 -5.28 -9.46 -9.29
N GLY A 26 -5.60 -8.18 -9.10
CA GLY A 26 -5.43 -7.11 -10.10
C GLY A 26 -4.07 -7.14 -10.80
N PRO A 27 -3.96 -7.65 -12.05
CA PRO A 27 -2.69 -7.75 -12.76
C PRO A 27 -2.05 -6.36 -12.97
N ASP A 28 -2.89 -5.33 -13.05
CA ASP A 28 -2.45 -3.93 -13.14
C ASP A 28 -1.76 -3.42 -11.87
N GLN A 29 -2.16 -3.89 -10.68
CA GLN A 29 -1.51 -3.50 -9.43
C GLN A 29 -0.10 -4.08 -9.34
N LEU A 30 0.06 -5.36 -9.73
CA LEU A 30 1.38 -6.01 -9.77
C LEU A 30 2.28 -5.34 -10.81
N ARG A 31 1.74 -5.08 -12.02
CA ARG A 31 2.45 -4.39 -13.10
C ARG A 31 2.90 -2.99 -12.68
N LEU A 32 2.06 -2.25 -11.95
CA LEU A 32 2.39 -0.94 -11.42
C LEU A 32 3.47 -1.02 -10.33
N LEU A 33 3.38 -2.01 -9.42
CA LEU A 33 4.38 -2.22 -8.38
C LEU A 33 5.77 -2.49 -8.98
N GLU A 34 5.85 -3.40 -9.96
CA GLU A 34 7.09 -3.70 -10.67
C GLU A 34 7.64 -2.48 -11.40
N TYR A 35 6.77 -1.71 -12.07
CA TYR A 35 7.14 -0.49 -12.76
C TYR A 35 7.75 0.55 -11.81
N LEU A 36 7.13 0.78 -10.65
CA LEU A 36 7.60 1.79 -9.69
C LEU A 36 8.88 1.35 -8.99
N LEU A 37 8.92 0.13 -8.46
CA LEU A 37 10.00 -0.32 -7.58
C LEU A 37 11.24 -0.82 -8.31
N ASN A 38 11.09 -1.49 -9.46
CA ASN A 38 12.23 -2.10 -10.16
C ASN A 38 12.84 -1.19 -11.21
N ASN A 39 12.01 -0.36 -11.88
CA ASN A 39 12.47 0.40 -13.05
C ASN A 39 12.75 1.89 -12.76
N LYS A 40 12.04 2.48 -11.79
CA LYS A 40 12.02 3.94 -11.63
C LYS A 40 12.57 4.44 -10.30
N HIS A 41 12.25 3.76 -9.20
CA HIS A 41 12.65 4.19 -7.87
C HIS A 41 14.03 3.66 -7.48
N LYS A 42 14.88 4.54 -6.94
CA LYS A 42 16.17 4.16 -6.33
C LYS A 42 16.12 4.45 -4.84
N SER A 43 15.91 3.41 -4.04
CA SER A 43 15.67 3.50 -2.58
C SER A 43 16.75 4.25 -1.78
N ILE A 44 17.99 4.30 -2.26
CA ILE A 44 19.13 4.91 -1.55
C ILE A 44 19.25 6.42 -1.83
N ALA A 45 18.71 6.90 -2.96
CA ALA A 45 18.88 8.29 -3.36
C ALA A 45 17.82 9.20 -2.71
N ARG A 46 18.20 10.44 -2.38
CA ARG A 46 17.23 11.45 -1.91
C ARG A 46 16.20 11.71 -3.03
N PRO A 47 14.89 11.57 -2.77
CA PRO A 47 13.87 11.66 -3.81
C PRO A 47 13.54 13.12 -4.17
N VAL A 48 14.50 13.81 -4.78
CA VAL A 48 14.35 15.16 -5.36
C VAL A 48 14.75 15.15 -6.83
N GLN A 49 14.05 15.93 -7.65
CA GLN A 49 14.36 16.04 -9.08
C GLN A 49 15.67 16.77 -9.36
N ASN A 50 16.01 17.73 -8.50
CA ASN A 50 17.22 18.54 -8.59
C ASN A 50 17.87 18.55 -7.20
N ASP A 51 19.19 18.34 -7.17
CA ASP A 51 19.93 18.29 -5.92
C ASP A 51 19.95 19.62 -5.16
N SER A 52 19.67 20.73 -5.82
CA SER A 52 19.49 22.04 -5.20
C SER A 52 18.15 22.20 -4.48
N HIS A 53 17.16 21.31 -4.70
CA HIS A 53 15.84 21.40 -4.07
C HIS A 53 15.78 20.68 -2.72
N THR A 54 14.94 21.19 -1.82
CA THR A 54 14.66 20.59 -0.51
C THR A 54 13.52 19.57 -0.59
N LEU A 55 13.61 18.50 0.18
CA LEU A 55 12.50 17.57 0.43
C LEU A 55 11.76 18.00 1.69
N LEU A 56 10.46 18.27 1.57
CA LEU A 56 9.61 18.58 2.71
C LEU A 56 9.16 17.28 3.38
N VAL A 57 9.50 17.12 4.67
CA VAL A 57 9.06 16.00 5.50
C VAL A 57 8.11 16.52 6.57
N THR A 58 6.91 15.97 6.62
CA THR A 58 5.92 16.28 7.65
C THR A 58 5.96 15.19 8.71
N ILE A 59 6.19 15.58 9.96
CA ILE A 59 6.21 14.68 11.12
C ILE A 59 5.04 15.06 12.01
N ASN A 60 4.19 14.08 12.29
CA ASN A 60 3.08 14.20 13.24
C ASN A 60 3.29 13.19 14.36
N LEU A 61 3.19 13.64 15.61
CA LEU A 61 3.23 12.78 16.78
C LEU A 61 1.89 12.83 17.50
N ALA A 62 1.19 11.69 17.54
CA ALA A 62 0.02 11.51 18.38
C ALA A 62 0.45 10.84 19.69
N LEU A 63 0.61 11.65 20.73
CA LEU A 63 0.94 11.16 22.07
C LEU A 63 -0.21 10.33 22.63
N GLN A 64 0.06 9.09 23.03
CA GLN A 64 -0.92 8.23 23.68
C GLN A 64 -0.79 8.33 25.22
N GLN A 65 0.43 8.22 25.74
CA GLN A 65 0.69 8.27 27.18
C GLN A 65 2.13 8.68 27.49
N ILE A 66 2.33 9.24 28.70
CA ILE A 66 3.65 9.42 29.31
C ILE A 66 3.87 8.21 30.23
N ILE A 67 4.93 7.46 29.98
CA ILE A 67 5.24 6.21 30.69
C ILE A 67 5.94 6.52 32.01
N SER A 68 6.99 7.35 31.96
CA SER A 68 7.79 7.70 33.13
C SER A 68 8.70 8.90 32.86
N PHE A 69 9.20 9.50 33.95
CA PHE A 69 10.26 10.50 33.94
C PHE A 69 11.41 10.01 34.82
N ASP A 70 12.61 9.97 34.28
CA ASP A 70 13.84 9.75 35.02
C ASP A 70 14.51 11.10 35.28
N GLY A 71 14.28 11.66 36.47
CA GLY A 71 14.83 12.96 36.86
C GLY A 71 16.34 12.96 37.09
N LYS A 72 16.99 11.80 37.23
CA LYS A 72 18.45 11.71 37.35
C LYS A 72 19.11 11.86 35.98
N ASN A 73 18.47 11.33 34.93
CA ASN A 73 18.96 11.36 33.56
C ASN A 73 18.24 12.38 32.67
N GLU A 74 17.31 13.16 33.23
CA GLU A 74 16.48 14.15 32.53
C GLU A 74 15.71 13.57 31.32
N ALA A 75 15.32 12.29 31.41
CA ALA A 75 14.73 11.55 30.30
C ALA A 75 13.24 11.26 30.54
N ILE A 76 12.40 11.50 29.53
CA ILE A 76 10.98 11.16 29.55
C ILE A 76 10.74 10.00 28.58
N SER A 77 10.09 8.95 29.07
CA SER A 77 9.61 7.85 28.24
C SER A 77 8.15 8.08 27.89
N ILE A 78 7.81 8.07 26.61
CA ILE A 78 6.45 8.25 26.10
C ILE A 78 6.07 7.11 25.15
N SER A 79 4.78 6.87 25.01
CA SER A 79 4.20 6.00 23.99
C SER A 79 3.23 6.82 23.14
N GLY A 80 3.29 6.62 21.83
CA GLY A 80 2.48 7.33 20.86
C GLY A 80 2.73 6.84 19.45
N TRP A 81 1.99 7.40 18.50
CA TRP A 81 2.09 7.09 17.09
C TRP A 81 2.81 8.22 16.38
N MET A 82 3.91 7.90 15.72
CA MET A 82 4.63 8.83 14.86
C MET A 82 4.28 8.55 13.40
N THR A 83 3.77 9.56 12.71
CA THR A 83 3.50 9.52 11.27
C THR A 83 4.48 10.43 10.57
N ILE A 84 5.22 9.86 9.61
CA ILE A 84 6.18 10.59 8.78
C ILE A 84 5.69 10.53 7.34
N MET A 85 5.54 11.68 6.70
CA MET A 85 5.05 11.80 5.33
C MET A 85 5.97 12.69 4.51
N TRP A 86 6.22 12.28 3.27
CA TRP A 86 6.89 13.08 2.25
C TRP A 86 6.33 12.73 0.87
N ASN A 87 6.57 13.60 -0.12
CA ASN A 87 6.16 13.35 -1.50
C ASN A 87 7.38 12.97 -2.34
N ASP A 88 7.38 11.76 -2.89
CA ASP A 88 8.44 11.26 -3.76
C ASP A 88 8.08 11.46 -5.24
N TYR A 89 8.92 12.20 -5.98
CA TYR A 89 8.68 12.45 -7.41
C TYR A 89 8.82 11.19 -8.27
N SER A 90 9.63 10.23 -7.84
CA SER A 90 9.90 8.99 -8.59
C SER A 90 8.70 8.05 -8.53
N LEU A 91 7.91 8.08 -7.46
CA LEU A 91 6.75 7.22 -7.25
C LEU A 91 5.44 7.77 -7.84
N LYS A 92 5.52 8.39 -9.02
CA LYS A 92 4.38 8.92 -9.79
C LYS A 92 4.05 8.06 -11.00
N TRP A 93 2.76 7.83 -11.25
CA TRP A 93 2.23 7.16 -12.44
C TRP A 93 0.95 7.84 -12.91
N LYS A 94 0.51 7.51 -14.13
CA LYS A 94 -0.82 7.88 -14.63
C LYS A 94 -1.78 6.72 -14.35
N PRO A 95 -2.92 6.94 -13.67
CA PRO A 95 -3.87 5.87 -13.38
C PRO A 95 -4.37 5.13 -14.63
N GLU A 96 -4.59 5.86 -15.73
CA GLU A 96 -5.05 5.35 -17.02
C GLU A 96 -4.17 4.21 -17.58
N ASP A 97 -2.87 4.22 -17.27
CA ASP A 97 -1.91 3.22 -17.76
C ASP A 97 -1.98 1.90 -16.97
N PHE A 98 -2.61 1.90 -15.79
CA PHE A 98 -2.61 0.80 -14.82
C PHE A 98 -4.01 0.57 -14.22
N GLY A 99 -5.06 0.55 -15.04
CA GLY A 99 -6.41 0.18 -14.60
C GLY A 99 -7.04 1.17 -13.62
N ASP A 100 -6.77 2.46 -13.78
CA ASP A 100 -7.27 3.57 -12.94
C ASP A 100 -6.91 3.46 -11.45
N ILE A 101 -5.83 2.75 -11.13
CA ILE A 101 -5.33 2.64 -9.76
C ILE A 101 -4.79 4.00 -9.30
N GLN A 102 -5.38 4.55 -8.24
CA GLN A 102 -4.97 5.84 -7.66
C GLN A 102 -4.09 5.71 -6.42
N THR A 103 -4.13 4.56 -5.75
CA THR A 103 -3.41 4.35 -4.50
C THR A 103 -2.98 2.89 -4.41
N ILE A 104 -1.72 2.69 -4.03
CA ILE A 104 -1.17 1.39 -3.69
C ILE A 104 -0.58 1.47 -2.29
N ARG A 105 -0.76 0.38 -1.53
CA ARG A 105 -0.08 0.15 -0.27
C ARG A 105 0.99 -0.92 -0.50
N ILE A 106 2.21 -0.62 -0.08
CA ILE A 106 3.38 -1.49 -0.16
C ILE A 106 3.72 -1.95 1.26
#